data_AF-J9EFX2-F1
#
_entry.id   AF-J9EFX2-F1
#
_cell.length_a   1.000
_cell.length_b   1.000
_cell.length_c   1.000
_cell.angle_alpha   90.00
_cell.angle_beta   90.00
_cell.angle_gamma   90.00
#
_symmetry.space_group_name_H-M   'P 1'
#
loop_
_entity.id
_entity.type
_entity.pdbx_description
1 polymer ?
#
loop_
_entity_poly.entity_id
_entity_poly.type
_entity_poly.pdbx_seq_one_letter_code
_entity_poly.pdbx_strand_id
1 'polypeptide(L)'
;MKKFLLNLQLGGTYLMPVIMPPQLAIGAIGQISKLPRFNKEGNICEANVVKFSWAADHRVIDGATVARFSSQVKQYLENPSNMVADLR
;
A
#
# COMPACT_ATOMS: atom_id res chain seq x y z
N MET A 1 -8.28 6.32 -18.52
CA MET A 1 -7.79 6.16 -17.14
C MET A 1 -6.43 5.46 -17.18
N LYS A 2 -5.33 6.19 -16.94
CA LYS A 2 -3.97 5.61 -16.95
C LYS A 2 -3.75 4.90 -15.62
N LYS A 3 -3.38 3.60 -15.65
CA LYS A 3 -3.14 2.76 -14.46
C LYS A 3 -1.99 3.34 -13.62
N PHE A 4 -2.29 3.77 -12.39
CA PHE A 4 -1.32 4.22 -11.38
C PHE A 4 -0.86 3.11 -10.43
N LEU A 5 -1.44 1.91 -10.55
CA LEU A 5 -1.17 0.76 -9.69
C LEU A 5 -0.81 -0.45 -10.55
N LEU A 6 0.36 -1.04 -10.25
CA LEU A 6 0.74 -2.37 -10.74
C LEU A 6 0.22 -3.42 -9.74
N ASN A 7 -0.74 -4.23 -10.18
CA ASN A 7 -1.19 -5.42 -9.45
C ASN A 7 -0.41 -6.62 -9.99
N LEU A 8 0.54 -7.13 -9.22
CA LEU A 8 1.35 -8.28 -9.63
C LEU A 8 0.87 -9.54 -8.90
N GLN A 9 -0.06 -10.26 -9.52
CA GLN A 9 -0.58 -11.55 -9.04
C GLN A 9 0.43 -12.72 -9.20
N LEU A 10 1.62 -12.47 -9.74
CA LEU A 10 2.62 -13.50 -10.10
C LEU A 10 3.63 -13.83 -8.96
N GLY A 11 3.31 -13.54 -7.70
CA GLY A 11 4.10 -14.02 -6.55
C GLY A 11 5.19 -13.07 -6.01
N GLY A 12 5.14 -11.78 -6.33
CA GLY A 12 6.04 -10.78 -5.74
C GLY A 12 5.55 -10.27 -4.38
N THR A 13 6.40 -10.33 -3.35
CA THR A 13 6.08 -9.73 -2.04
C THR A 13 6.45 -8.25 -1.97
N TYR A 14 7.66 -7.89 -2.40
CA TYR A 14 8.09 -6.50 -2.58
C TYR A 14 8.45 -6.27 -4.04
N LEU A 15 8.16 -5.08 -4.54
CA LEU A 15 8.35 -4.70 -5.93
C LEU A 15 9.14 -3.40 -5.99
N MET A 16 9.92 -3.21 -7.05
CA MET A 16 10.59 -1.94 -7.35
C MET A 16 9.93 -1.34 -8.60
N PRO A 17 8.78 -0.65 -8.46
CA PRO A 17 8.10 -0.08 -9.61
C PRO A 17 8.89 1.09 -10.18
N VAL A 18 8.88 1.21 -11.52
CA VAL A 18 9.51 2.32 -12.24
C VAL A 18 8.47 3.42 -12.47
N ILE A 19 8.80 4.65 -12.07
CA ILE A 19 7.94 5.81 -12.29
C ILE A 19 7.83 6.08 -13.79
N MET A 20 6.60 6.20 -14.29
CA MET A 20 6.33 6.53 -15.68
C MET A 20 6.15 8.05 -15.82
N PRO A 21 6.98 8.77 -16.58
CA PRO A 21 6.74 10.19 -16.83
C PRO A 21 5.39 10.41 -17.53
N PRO A 22 4.64 11.49 -17.23
CA PRO A 22 4.98 12.61 -16.34
C PRO A 22 4.58 12.42 -14.87
N GLN A 23 4.32 11.20 -14.40
CA GLN A 23 3.97 10.96 -12.99
C GLN A 23 5.17 11.17 -12.06
N LEU A 24 4.91 11.53 -10.81
CA LEU A 24 5.93 11.74 -9.77
C LEU A 24 6.03 10.60 -8.78
N ALA A 25 5.05 9.69 -8.74
CA ALA A 25 5.05 8.53 -7.89
C ALA A 25 4.25 7.37 -8.51
N ILE A 26 4.59 6.15 -8.13
CA ILE A 26 3.88 4.93 -8.51
C ILE A 26 3.82 3.99 -7.31
N GLY A 27 2.67 3.32 -7.16
CA GLY A 27 2.46 2.27 -6.17
C GLY A 27 2.36 0.90 -6.82
N ALA A 28 2.91 -0.10 -6.16
CA ALA A 28 2.74 -1.49 -6.52
C ALA A 28 2.15 -2.26 -5.34
N ILE A 29 1.20 -3.14 -5.65
CA ILE A 29 0.51 -3.98 -4.67
C ILE A 29 0.99 -5.40 -4.89
N GLY A 30 1.59 -5.97 -3.84
CA GLY A 30 2.01 -7.37 -3.83
C GLY A 30 0.83 -8.33 -3.67
N GLN A 31 1.14 -9.63 -3.70
CA GLN A 31 0.14 -10.67 -3.50
C GLN A 31 -0.42 -10.63 -2.07
N ILE A 32 -1.74 -10.82 -1.93
CA ILE A 32 -2.39 -11.04 -0.63
C ILE A 32 -2.07 -12.47 -0.17
N SER A 33 -1.55 -12.60 1.05
CA SER A 33 -1.19 -13.88 1.64
C SER A 33 -1.77 -14.02 3.05
N LYS A 34 -2.15 -15.25 3.42
CA LYS A 34 -2.60 -15.59 4.77
C LYS A 34 -1.39 -15.90 5.62
N LEU A 35 -1.15 -15.10 6.66
CA LEU A 35 0.02 -15.24 7.54
C LEU A 35 -0.42 -15.22 9.01
N PRO A 36 0.26 -15.97 9.90
CA PRO A 36 0.01 -15.88 11.34
C PRO A 36 0.44 -14.51 11.86
N ARG A 37 -0.44 -13.85 12.61
CA ARG A 37 -0.20 -12.55 13.26
C ARG A 37 -0.78 -12.55 14.66
N PHE A 38 -0.30 -11.65 15.50
CA PHE A 38 -0.88 -11.45 16.82
C PHE A 38 -2.09 -10.52 16.73
N ASN A 39 -3.17 -10.90 17.40
CA ASN A 39 -4.29 -10.00 17.65
C ASN A 39 -3.96 -9.03 18.80
N LYS A 40 -4.89 -8.13 19.13
CA LYS A 40 -4.72 -7.15 20.22
C LYS A 40 -4.55 -7.78 21.61
N GLU A 41 -4.97 -9.03 21.78
CA GLU A 41 -4.89 -9.80 23.03
C GLU A 41 -3.62 -10.65 23.12
N GLY A 42 -2.77 -10.65 22.09
CA GLY A 42 -1.54 -11.44 22.03
C GLY A 42 -1.74 -12.89 21.55
N ASN A 43 -2.92 -13.26 21.08
CA ASN A 43 -3.20 -14.58 20.51
C ASN A 43 -2.79 -14.63 19.03
N ILE A 44 -2.31 -15.79 18.56
CA ILE A 44 -2.01 -16.01 17.14
C ILE A 44 -3.32 -16.20 16.37
N CYS A 45 -3.54 -15.36 15.36
CA CYS A 45 -4.65 -15.47 14.42
C CYS A 45 -4.16 -15.47 12.98
N GLU A 46 -4.96 -16.03 12.07
CA GLU A 46 -4.74 -15.89 10.64
C GLU A 46 -5.10 -14.46 10.21
N ALA A 47 -4.22 -13.80 9.47
CA ALA A 47 -4.47 -12.48 8.90
C ALA A 47 -4.16 -12.45 7.40
N ASN A 48 -5.01 -11.77 6.63
CA ASN A 48 -4.72 -11.43 5.24
C ASN A 48 -3.74 -10.24 5.22
N VAL A 49 -2.53 -10.48 4.73
CA VAL A 49 -1.47 -9.48 4.65
C VAL A 49 -1.15 -9.19 3.20
N VAL A 50 -1.10 -7.90 2.87
CA VAL A 50 -0.64 -7.38 1.60
C VAL A 50 0.53 -6.44 1.84
N LYS A 51 1.46 -6.39 0.89
CA LYS A 51 2.60 -5.47 0.91
C LYS A 51 2.43 -4.42 -0.17
N PHE A 52 2.72 -3.18 0.21
CA PHE A 52 2.74 -2.04 -0.70
C PHE A 52 4.19 -1.61 -0.93
N SER A 53 4.53 -1.34 -2.18
CA SER A 53 5.82 -0.77 -2.57
C SER A 53 5.58 0.56 -3.28
N TRP A 54 6.25 1.60 -2.82
CA TRP A 54 6.12 2.95 -3.36
C TRP A 54 7.44 3.36 -4.02
N ALA A 55 7.35 3.95 -5.21
CA ALA A 55 8.45 4.72 -5.80
C ALA A 55 7.98 6.16 -5.99
N ALA A 56 8.83 7.11 -5.63
CA ALA A 56 8.55 8.54 -5.75
C ALA A 56 9.80 9.27 -6.24
N ASP A 57 9.60 10.32 -7.03
CA ASP A 57 10.68 11.21 -7.47
C ASP A 57 11.14 12.05 -6.28
N HIS A 58 12.26 11.65 -5.69
CA HIS A 58 12.78 12.22 -4.45
C HIS A 58 13.29 13.66 -4.59
N ARG A 59 13.35 14.19 -5.83
CA ARG A 59 13.66 15.60 -6.11
C ARG A 59 12.49 16.52 -5.77
N VAL A 60 11.26 15.98 -5.74
CA VAL A 60 10.03 16.73 -5.53
C VAL A 60 9.29 16.25 -4.27
N ILE A 61 9.34 14.96 -3.97
CA ILE A 61 8.62 14.34 -2.86
C ILE A 61 9.61 13.85 -1.82
N ASP A 62 9.44 14.28 -0.56
CA ASP A 62 10.26 13.78 0.55
C ASP A 62 9.73 12.45 1.13
N GLY A 63 10.61 11.73 1.84
CA GLY A 63 10.29 10.42 2.40
C GLY A 63 9.21 10.46 3.50
N ALA A 64 9.11 11.55 4.27
CA ALA A 64 8.08 11.68 5.30
C ALA A 64 6.69 11.86 4.66
N THR A 65 6.60 12.56 3.54
CA THR A 65 5.37 12.68 2.74
C THR A 65 4.92 11.32 2.22
N VAL A 66 5.82 10.50 1.65
CA VAL A 66 5.49 9.13 1.21
C VAL A 66 5.07 8.25 2.39
N ALA A 67 5.75 8.35 3.54
CA ALA A 67 5.42 7.58 4.73
C ALA A 67 4.03 7.92 5.28
N ARG A 68 3.68 9.21 5.36
CA ARG A 68 2.35 9.68 5.77
C ARG A 68 1.27 9.20 4.81
N PHE A 69 1.51 9.34 3.51
CA PHE A 69 0.59 8.84 2.48
C PHE A 69 0.37 7.32 2.61
N SER A 70 1.45 6.54 2.75
CA SER A 70 1.37 5.08 2.93
C SER A 70 0.59 4.71 4.19
N SER A 71 0.79 5.44 5.29
CA SER A 71 0.02 5.26 6.54
C SER A 71 -1.47 5.54 6.34
N GLN A 72 -1.81 6.59 5.61
CA GLN A 72 -3.21 6.94 5.31
C GLN A 72 -3.87 5.85 4.45
N VAL A 73 -3.18 5.37 3.40
CA VAL A 73 -3.64 4.26 2.56
C VAL A 73 -3.87 3.01 3.42
N LYS A 74 -2.92 2.67 4.31
CA LYS A 74 -3.07 1.57 5.26
C LYS A 74 -4.32 1.72 6.12
N GLN A 75 -4.54 2.90 6.71
CA GLN A 75 -5.69 3.14 7.58
C GLN A 75 -7.03 2.95 6.87
N TYR A 76 -7.16 3.45 5.64
CA TYR A 76 -8.38 3.27 4.85
C TYR A 76 -8.61 1.81 4.44
N LEU A 77 -7.55 1.06 4.14
CA LEU A 77 -7.69 -0.35 3.75
C LEU A 77 -7.94 -1.27 4.93
N GLU A 78 -7.35 -1.00 6.10
CA GLU A 78 -7.60 -1.77 7.32
C GLU A 78 -8.95 -1.43 7.97
N ASN A 79 -9.45 -0.21 7.76
CA ASN A 79 -10.75 0.25 8.28
C ASN A 79 -11.55 0.98 7.17
N PRO A 80 -12.22 0.24 6.27
CA PRO A 80 -12.94 0.83 5.13
C PRO A 80 -14.01 1.86 5.51
N SER A 81 -14.58 1.77 6.71
CA SER A 81 -15.55 2.74 7.23
C SER A 81 -15.00 4.17 7.27
N ASN A 82 -13.69 4.34 7.50
CA ASN A 82 -13.06 5.66 7.50
C ASN A 82 -13.10 6.30 6.11
N MET A 83 -12.90 5.50 5.05
CA MET A 83 -13.01 6.00 3.68
C MET A 83 -14.44 6.41 3.36
N VAL A 84 -15.43 5.62 3.78
CA VAL A 84 -16.85 5.91 3.55
C VAL A 84 -17.29 7.18 4.27
N ALA A 85 -16.79 7.43 5.49
CA ALA A 85 -17.11 8.65 6.23
C ALA A 85 -16.59 9.93 5.54
N ASP A 86 -15.48 9.83 4.81
CA ASP A 86 -14.87 10.97 4.09
C ASP A 86 -15.45 11.16 2.68
N LEU A 87 -16.18 10.18 2.16
CA LEU A 87 -16.93 10.29 0.91
C LEU A 87 -18.22 11.10 1.15
N ARG A 88 -18.25 12.34 0.65
CA ARG A 88 -19.44 13.20 0.63
C ARG A 88 -20.34 12.91 -0.57
#